data_AF-A0A918VAS8-F1
#
_entry.id   AF-A0A918VAS8-F1
#
_cell.length_a   1.000
_cell.length_b   1.000
_cell.length_c   1.000
_cell.angle_alpha   90.00
_cell.angle_beta   90.00
_cell.angle_gamma   90.00
#
_symmetry.space_group_name_H-M   'P 1'
#
loop_
_entity.id
_entity.type
_entity.pdbx_description
1 polymer ?
#
loop_
_entity_poly.entity_id
_entity_poly.type
_entity_poly.pdbx_seq_one_letter_code
_entity_poly.pdbx_strand_id
1 'polypeptide(L)'
;MTVTWRSAVSYALTVTVLSFLTGAAVDLAWQAPFGDFGLWVSVWAGNPWSAVFVGAAATVLTLTRRLTGPLPVWRVPLIDGSAYLVVLLVCAGLESWAYGDEAPADSAFAMASFALLTLQLPSAWLLIVWRARHLDTVLTRAALRAARADGR
;
A
#
# COMPACT_ATOMS: atom_id res chain seq x y z
N MET A 1 0.71 17.72 15.32
CA MET A 1 2.05 17.25 14.91
C MET A 1 1.94 16.63 13.53
N THR A 2 2.77 17.01 12.55
CA THR A 2 2.70 16.46 11.18
C THR A 2 3.92 15.59 10.88
N VAL A 3 3.70 14.51 10.13
CA VAL A 3 4.78 13.64 9.64
C VAL A 3 5.56 14.37 8.54
N THR A 4 6.88 14.23 8.50
CA THR A 4 7.67 14.85 7.42
C THR A 4 7.32 14.26 6.05
N TRP A 5 7.35 15.06 4.97
CA TRP A 5 7.07 14.58 3.60
C TRP A 5 7.91 13.35 3.23
N ARG A 6 9.22 13.39 3.52
CA ARG A 6 10.13 12.27 3.23
C ARG A 6 9.72 10.99 3.98
N SER A 7 9.33 11.11 5.25
CA SER A 7 8.90 9.95 6.04
C SER A 7 7.55 9.41 5.57
N ALA A 8 6.60 10.28 5.22
CA ALA A 8 5.30 9.88 4.68
C ALA A 8 5.43 9.17 3.32
N VAL A 9 6.25 9.69 2.40
CA VAL A 9 6.51 9.06 1.10
C VAL A 9 7.23 7.73 1.27
N SER A 10 8.28 7.69 2.10
CA SER A 10 9.01 6.44 2.39
C SER A 10 8.08 5.41 3.04
N TYR A 11 7.21 5.82 3.96
CA TYR A 11 6.18 4.98 4.54
C TYR A 11 5.27 4.39 3.47
N ALA A 12 4.68 5.24 2.63
CA ALA A 12 3.71 4.84 1.63
C ALA A 12 4.33 3.88 0.61
N LEU A 13 5.51 4.21 0.07
CA LEU A 13 6.22 3.36 -0.88
C LEU A 13 6.60 2.00 -0.28
N THR A 14 7.07 1.97 0.97
CA THR A 14 7.40 0.69 1.63
C THR A 14 6.14 -0.18 1.78
N VAL A 15 5.02 0.41 2.21
CA VAL A 15 3.76 -0.34 2.35
C VAL A 15 3.29 -0.85 1.00
N THR A 16 3.18 0.02 -0.01
CA THR A 16 2.56 -0.34 -1.28
C THR A 16 3.42 -1.28 -2.10
N VAL A 17 4.71 -0.98 -2.27
CA VAL A 17 5.59 -1.79 -3.11
C VAL A 17 5.82 -3.16 -2.50
N LEU A 18 6.12 -3.25 -1.20
CA LEU A 18 6.41 -4.55 -0.59
C LEU A 18 5.15 -5.42 -0.46
N SER A 19 3.99 -4.84 -0.19
CA SER A 19 2.75 -5.63 -0.16
C SER A 19 2.34 -6.12 -1.54
N PHE A 20 2.45 -5.26 -2.56
CA PHE A 20 2.25 -5.64 -3.96
C PHE A 20 3.20 -6.77 -4.39
N LEU A 21 4.50 -6.64 -4.10
CA LEU A 21 5.49 -7.68 -4.40
C LEU A 21 5.22 -8.98 -3.64
N THR A 22 4.70 -8.90 -2.41
CA THR A 22 4.27 -10.07 -1.64
C THR A 22 3.12 -10.78 -2.35
N GLY A 23 2.10 -10.02 -2.76
CA GLY A 23 0.97 -10.53 -3.55
C GLY A 23 1.43 -11.26 -4.81
N ALA A 24 2.25 -10.57 -5.61
CA ALA A 24 2.80 -11.10 -6.84
C ALA A 24 3.62 -12.37 -6.60
N ALA A 25 4.49 -12.40 -5.57
CA ALA A 25 5.33 -13.55 -5.26
C ALA A 25 4.51 -14.78 -4.79
N VAL A 26 3.44 -14.58 -4.01
CA VAL A 26 2.56 -15.67 -3.57
C VAL A 26 1.76 -16.22 -4.75
N ASP A 27 1.23 -15.33 -5.61
CA ASP A 27 0.54 -15.72 -6.84
C ASP A 27 1.47 -16.53 -7.77
N LEU A 28 2.73 -16.09 -7.91
CA LEU A 28 3.75 -16.82 -8.67
C LEU A 28 4.00 -18.22 -8.11
N ALA A 29 4.15 -18.32 -6.79
CA ALA A 29 4.37 -19.60 -6.12
C ALA A 29 3.18 -20.55 -6.31
N TRP A 30 1.96 -20.01 -6.38
CA TRP A 30 0.75 -20.78 -6.67
C TRP A 30 0.68 -21.27 -8.12
N GLN A 31 1.14 -20.47 -9.08
CA GLN A 31 1.14 -20.82 -10.50
C GLN A 31 2.28 -21.76 -10.91
N ALA A 32 3.37 -21.81 -10.13
CA ALA A 32 4.56 -22.60 -10.44
C ALA A 32 4.29 -24.09 -10.79
N PRO A 33 3.39 -24.82 -10.11
CA PRO A 33 3.07 -26.21 -10.45
C PRO A 33 2.35 -26.38 -11.80
N PHE A 34 1.70 -25.32 -12.31
CA PHE A 34 0.95 -25.33 -13.56
C PHE A 34 1.77 -24.90 -14.78
N GLY A 35 3.04 -24.50 -14.57
CA GLY A 35 4.01 -24.21 -15.63
C GLY A 35 3.80 -22.89 -16.37
N ASP A 36 2.87 -22.04 -15.94
CA ASP A 36 2.44 -20.84 -16.68
C ASP A 36 3.09 -19.54 -16.19
N PHE A 37 4.43 -19.50 -16.23
CA PHE A 37 5.21 -18.33 -15.82
C PHE A 37 5.07 -17.14 -16.77
N GLY A 38 4.78 -17.39 -18.05
CA GLY A 38 4.65 -16.35 -19.08
C GLY A 38 3.37 -15.52 -18.92
N LEU A 39 2.26 -16.17 -18.57
CA LEU A 39 0.98 -15.52 -18.31
C LEU A 39 1.01 -14.73 -16.99
N TRP A 40 1.81 -15.15 -16.01
CA TRP A 40 2.01 -14.38 -14.78
C TRP A 40 2.73 -13.04 -15.01
N VAL A 41 3.81 -13.03 -15.82
CA VAL A 41 4.55 -11.78 -16.13
C VAL A 41 3.67 -10.81 -16.92
N SER A 42 2.83 -11.29 -17.85
CA SER A 42 1.93 -10.42 -18.61
C SER A 42 0.82 -9.81 -17.75
N VAL A 43 0.27 -10.58 -16.80
CA VAL A 43 -0.80 -10.14 -15.90
C VAL A 43 -0.31 -9.10 -14.89
N TRP A 44 0.88 -9.26 -14.30
CA TRP A 44 1.36 -8.32 -13.28
C TRP A 44 2.28 -7.23 -13.82
N ALA A 45 3.24 -7.56 -14.68
CA ALA A 45 4.21 -6.61 -15.21
C ALA A 45 3.75 -5.94 -16.52
N GLY A 46 2.90 -6.61 -17.29
CA GLY A 46 2.33 -6.08 -18.54
C GLY A 46 1.07 -5.25 -18.35
N ASN A 47 0.39 -5.36 -17.20
CA ASN A 47 -0.86 -4.66 -16.94
C ASN A 47 -0.64 -3.23 -16.44
N PRO A 48 -1.06 -2.19 -17.17
CA PRO A 48 -0.90 -0.80 -16.74
C PRO A 48 -1.65 -0.49 -15.43
N TRP A 49 -2.73 -1.21 -15.11
CA TRP A 49 -3.51 -0.99 -13.89
C TRP A 49 -2.74 -1.35 -12.62
N SER A 50 -1.78 -2.27 -12.69
CA SER A 50 -0.84 -2.55 -11.59
C SER A 50 -0.05 -1.29 -11.20
N ALA A 51 0.47 -0.56 -12.19
CA ALA A 51 1.21 0.67 -11.95
C ALA A 51 0.29 1.80 -11.45
N VAL A 52 -0.92 1.90 -12.00
CA VAL A 52 -1.94 2.86 -11.53
C VAL A 52 -2.27 2.60 -10.07
N PHE A 53 -2.50 1.35 -9.68
CA PHE A 53 -2.77 0.97 -8.30
C PHE A 53 -1.62 1.35 -7.37
N VAL A 54 -0.38 0.96 -7.69
CA VAL A 54 0.80 1.28 -6.85
C VAL A 54 0.96 2.79 -6.68
N GLY A 55 0.81 3.56 -7.76
CA GLY A 55 0.89 5.02 -7.75
C GLY A 55 -0.23 5.67 -6.94
N ALA A 56 -1.48 5.23 -7.15
CA ALA A 56 -2.65 5.74 -6.44
C ALA A 56 -2.55 5.43 -4.94
N ALA A 57 -2.23 4.19 -4.58
CA ALA A 57 -2.12 3.78 -3.18
C ALA A 57 -1.00 4.54 -2.46
N ALA A 58 0.16 4.72 -3.12
CA ALA A 58 1.27 5.46 -2.53
C ALA A 58 0.92 6.94 -2.31
N THR A 59 0.20 7.53 -3.27
CA THR A 59 -0.28 8.92 -3.18
C THR A 59 -1.29 9.07 -2.05
N VAL A 60 -2.31 8.22 -2.00
CA VAL A 60 -3.35 8.26 -0.97
C VAL A 60 -2.76 8.05 0.42
N LEU A 61 -1.91 7.04 0.63
CA LEU A 61 -1.28 6.82 1.94
C LEU A 61 -0.37 7.99 2.35
N THR A 62 0.38 8.57 1.40
CA THR A 62 1.20 9.75 1.66
C THR A 62 0.33 10.92 2.13
N LEU A 63 -0.76 11.21 1.41
CA LEU A 63 -1.69 12.28 1.75
C LEU A 63 -2.39 12.03 3.09
N THR A 64 -2.87 10.82 3.33
CA THR A 64 -3.48 10.42 4.61
C THR A 64 -2.53 10.71 5.76
N ARG A 65 -1.26 10.28 5.69
CA ARG A 65 -0.26 10.53 6.75
C ARG A 65 0.17 11.99 6.88
N ARG A 66 0.06 12.77 5.81
CA ARG A 66 0.37 14.21 5.84
C ARG A 66 -0.75 15.05 6.41
N LEU A 67 -2.00 14.65 6.19
CA LEU A 67 -3.19 15.38 6.60
C LEU A 67 -3.76 14.93 7.95
N THR A 68 -3.47 13.70 8.40
CA THR A 68 -3.83 13.25 9.75
C THR A 68 -2.80 13.66 10.80
N GLY A 69 -3.29 14.07 11.97
CA GLY A 69 -2.47 14.30 13.15
C GLY A 69 -1.88 13.00 13.72
N PRO A 70 -1.13 13.09 14.84
CA PRO A 70 -0.58 11.90 15.48
C PRO A 70 -1.73 11.00 15.95
N LEU A 71 -1.82 9.81 15.36
CA LEU A 71 -2.81 8.80 15.69
C LEU A 71 -2.20 7.78 16.65
N PRO A 72 -2.97 7.23 17.61
CA PRO A 72 -2.50 6.08 18.37
C PRO A 72 -2.26 4.90 17.42
N VAL A 73 -1.21 4.11 17.69
CA VAL A 73 -0.70 3.08 16.75
C VAL A 73 -1.79 2.09 16.33
N TRP A 74 -2.75 1.78 17.19
CA TRP A 74 -3.86 0.87 16.88
C TRP A 74 -4.87 1.43 15.87
N ARG A 75 -4.99 2.77 15.73
CA ARG A 75 -5.87 3.42 14.74
C ARG A 75 -5.25 3.50 13.35
N VAL A 76 -3.92 3.43 13.27
CA VAL A 76 -3.19 3.52 12.01
C VAL A 76 -3.57 2.41 11.01
N PRO A 77 -3.58 1.11 11.38
CA PRO A 77 -4.01 0.06 10.47
C PRO A 77 -5.48 0.16 10.06
N LEU A 78 -6.36 0.70 10.92
CA LEU A 78 -7.76 0.88 10.56
C LEU A 78 -7.93 1.94 9.48
N ILE A 79 -7.25 3.08 9.60
CA ILE A 79 -7.36 4.21 8.66
C ILE A 79 -6.57 3.93 7.38
N ASP A 80 -5.30 3.54 7.49
CA ASP A 80 -4.48 3.30 6.30
C ASP A 80 -4.85 1.99 5.61
N GLY A 81 -5.22 0.97 6.38
CA GLY A 81 -5.65 -0.31 5.82
C GLY A 81 -6.96 -0.16 5.06
N SER A 82 -7.92 0.63 5.57
CA SER A 82 -9.16 0.94 4.84
C SER A 82 -8.89 1.83 3.63
N ALA A 83 -8.03 2.84 3.74
CA ALA A 83 -7.66 3.68 2.59
C ALA A 83 -7.00 2.86 1.47
N TYR A 84 -6.08 1.95 1.83
CA TYR A 84 -5.45 1.04 0.88
C TYR A 84 -6.47 0.11 0.22
N LEU A 85 -7.39 -0.49 1.01
CA LEU A 85 -8.46 -1.34 0.48
C LEU A 85 -9.39 -0.56 -0.47
N VAL A 86 -9.78 0.67 -0.12
CA VAL A 86 -10.62 1.50 -0.98
C VAL A 86 -9.91 1.78 -2.30
N VAL A 87 -8.62 2.13 -2.29
CA VAL A 87 -7.86 2.33 -3.53
C VAL A 87 -7.79 1.03 -4.35
N LEU A 88 -7.58 -0.11 -3.71
CA LEU A 88 -7.60 -1.41 -4.39
C LEU A 88 -8.94 -1.67 -5.07
N LEU A 89 -10.05 -1.46 -4.37
CA LEU A 89 -11.40 -1.63 -4.92
C LEU A 89 -11.69 -0.66 -6.06
N VAL A 90 -11.30 0.61 -5.92
CA VAL A 90 -11.49 1.62 -6.96
C VAL A 90 -10.67 1.29 -8.20
N CYS A 91 -9.39 0.95 -8.05
CA CYS A 91 -8.55 0.58 -9.18
C CYS A 91 -9.06 -0.68 -9.88
N ALA A 92 -9.39 -1.74 -9.12
CA ALA A 92 -9.91 -2.98 -9.69
C ALA A 92 -11.28 -2.80 -10.36
N GLY A 93 -12.16 -1.98 -9.78
CA GLY A 93 -13.47 -1.68 -10.36
C GLY A 93 -13.38 -0.81 -11.62
N LEU A 94 -12.44 0.14 -11.66
CA LEU A 94 -12.18 0.93 -12.87
C LEU A 94 -11.52 0.09 -13.96
N GLU A 95 -10.63 -0.82 -13.60
CA GLU A 95 -10.04 -1.78 -14.51
C GLU A 95 -11.10 -2.69 -15.15
N SER A 96 -11.93 -3.35 -14.33
CA SER A 96 -12.98 -4.23 -14.84
C SER A 96 -13.98 -3.47 -15.70
N TRP A 97 -14.38 -2.28 -15.28
CA TRP A 97 -15.24 -1.41 -16.08
C TRP A 97 -14.61 -1.02 -17.42
N ALA A 98 -13.31 -0.67 -17.43
CA ALA A 98 -12.59 -0.33 -18.65
C ALA A 98 -12.48 -1.52 -19.63
N TYR A 99 -12.48 -2.75 -19.12
CA TYR A 99 -12.53 -3.97 -19.93
C TYR A 99 -13.94 -4.41 -20.34
N GLY A 100 -14.98 -3.63 -19.99
CA GLY A 100 -16.36 -3.87 -20.41
C GLY A 100 -17.13 -4.86 -19.54
N ASP A 101 -16.70 -5.08 -18.30
CA ASP A 101 -17.42 -5.92 -17.33
C ASP A 101 -18.80 -5.31 -17.00
N GLU A 102 -19.83 -6.15 -16.94
CA GLU A 102 -21.20 -5.77 -16.58
C GLU A 102 -21.37 -5.54 -15.07
N ALA A 103 -20.52 -6.13 -14.24
CA ALA A 103 -20.57 -6.06 -12.78
C ALA A 103 -19.21 -5.65 -12.17
N PRO A 104 -18.70 -4.44 -12.46
CA PRO A 104 -17.34 -4.04 -12.09
C PRO A 104 -17.11 -4.00 -10.57
N ALA A 105 -18.15 -3.75 -9.79
CA ALA A 105 -18.09 -3.78 -8.33
C ALA A 105 -17.84 -5.21 -7.80
N ASP A 106 -18.49 -6.22 -8.37
CA ASP A 106 -18.32 -7.61 -7.97
C ASP A 106 -16.90 -8.08 -8.28
N SER A 107 -16.38 -7.71 -9.45
CA SER A 107 -14.98 -7.94 -9.83
C SER A 107 -13.98 -7.24 -8.91
N ALA A 108 -14.28 -6.03 -8.43
CA ALA A 108 -13.46 -5.35 -7.43
C ALA A 108 -13.41 -6.13 -6.10
N PHE A 109 -14.54 -6.64 -5.62
CA PHE A 109 -14.59 -7.47 -4.41
C PHE A 109 -13.95 -8.85 -4.60
N ALA A 110 -14.05 -9.43 -5.79
CA ALA A 110 -13.31 -10.65 -6.15
C ALA A 110 -11.80 -10.39 -6.09
N MET A 111 -11.33 -9.26 -6.62
CA MET A 111 -9.93 -8.84 -6.52
C MET A 111 -9.50 -8.63 -5.07
N ALA A 112 -10.33 -8.02 -4.22
CA ALA A 112 -10.03 -7.90 -2.79
C ALA A 112 -9.89 -9.27 -2.09
N SER A 113 -10.75 -10.23 -2.45
CA SER A 113 -10.63 -11.61 -1.98
C SER A 113 -9.32 -12.25 -2.45
N PHE A 114 -8.94 -12.04 -3.71
CA PHE A 114 -7.67 -12.49 -4.27
C PHE A 114 -6.48 -11.88 -3.54
N ALA A 115 -6.54 -10.58 -3.22
CA ALA A 115 -5.51 -9.87 -2.47
C ALA A 115 -5.39 -10.34 -1.01
N LEU A 116 -6.45 -10.88 -0.40
CA LEU A 116 -6.38 -11.56 0.89
C LEU A 116 -5.66 -12.90 0.78
N LEU A 117 -6.00 -13.71 -0.23
CA LEU A 117 -5.42 -15.04 -0.45
C LEU A 117 -3.95 -15.00 -0.86
N THR A 118 -3.56 -14.03 -1.68
CA THR A 118 -2.16 -13.78 -2.10
C THR A 118 -1.35 -13.06 -1.03
N LEU A 119 -1.91 -12.81 0.15
CA LEU A 119 -1.26 -12.11 1.27
C LEU A 119 -0.88 -10.64 0.98
N GLN A 120 -1.34 -10.05 -0.13
CA GLN A 120 -1.12 -8.62 -0.42
C GLN A 120 -1.79 -7.72 0.63
N LEU A 121 -3.07 -7.92 0.93
CA LEU A 121 -3.77 -7.13 1.96
C LEU A 121 -3.24 -7.40 3.39
N PRO A 122 -3.05 -8.67 3.82
CA PRO A 122 -2.42 -8.97 5.10
C PRO A 122 -1.03 -8.33 5.27
N SER A 123 -0.17 -8.43 4.25
CA SER A 123 1.17 -7.81 4.30
C SER A 123 1.10 -6.30 4.35
N ALA A 124 0.18 -5.66 3.60
CA ALA A 124 -0.04 -4.21 3.68
C ALA A 124 -0.39 -3.79 5.12
N TRP A 125 -1.34 -4.47 5.78
CA TRP A 125 -1.73 -4.15 7.16
C TRP A 125 -0.58 -4.36 8.16
N LEU A 126 0.19 -5.45 8.03
CA LEU A 126 1.36 -5.68 8.88
C LEU A 126 2.44 -4.61 8.69
N LEU A 127 2.73 -4.27 7.43
CA LEU A 127 3.69 -3.21 7.09
C LEU A 127 3.22 -1.84 7.60
N ILE A 128 1.92 -1.56 7.54
CA ILE A 128 1.31 -0.35 8.08
C ILE A 128 1.56 -0.25 9.58
N VAL A 129 1.28 -1.31 10.35
CA VAL A 129 1.52 -1.36 11.80
C VAL A 129 3.00 -1.19 12.11
N TRP A 130 3.85 -1.92 11.40
CA TRP A 130 5.29 -1.88 11.62
C TRP A 130 5.87 -0.50 11.30
N ARG A 131 5.58 0.06 10.12
CA ARG A 131 6.10 1.37 9.70
C ARG A 131 5.52 2.52 10.51
N ALA A 132 4.29 2.41 11.02
CA ALA A 132 3.69 3.43 11.88
C ALA A 132 4.50 3.70 13.15
N ARG A 133 5.20 2.69 13.67
CA ARG A 133 6.11 2.82 14.82
C ARG A 133 7.44 3.52 14.49
N HIS A 134 7.77 3.65 13.21
CA HIS A 134 9.04 4.19 12.71
C HIS A 134 8.86 5.50 11.92
N LEU A 135 7.77 6.24 12.17
CA LEU A 135 7.50 7.52 11.51
C LEU A 135 8.31 8.67 12.16
N ASP A 136 9.04 9.41 11.34
CA ASP A 136 9.75 10.62 11.77
C ASP A 136 8.78 11.81 11.81
N THR A 137 8.55 12.34 13.02
CA THR A 137 7.75 13.56 13.22
C THR A 137 8.62 14.83 13.19
N VAL A 138 8.02 15.96 12.82
CA VAL A 138 8.72 17.27 12.77
C VAL A 138 9.32 17.65 14.13
N LEU A 139 8.65 17.34 15.24
CA LEU A 139 9.13 17.67 16.59
C LEU A 139 10.27 16.78 17.05
N THR A 140 10.23 15.46 16.78
CA THR A 140 11.35 14.56 17.06
C THR A 140 12.62 15.05 16.36
N ARG A 141 12.48 15.53 15.11
CA ARG A 141 13.60 16.07 14.34
C ARG A 141 14.11 17.41 14.88
N ALA A 142 13.20 18.28 15.33
CA ALA A 142 13.56 19.56 15.93
C ALA A 142 14.29 19.36 17.27
N ALA A 143 13.82 18.45 18.12
CA ALA A 143 14.45 18.09 19.38
C ALA A 143 15.85 17.47 19.18
N LEU A 144 16.01 16.56 18.22
CA LEU A 144 17.32 15.99 17.87
C LEU A 144 18.30 17.04 17.31
N ARG A 145 17.81 18.07 16.62
CA ARG A 145 18.64 19.19 16.14
C ARG A 145 19.06 20.11 17.28
N ALA A 146 18.14 20.43 18.19
CA ALA A 146 18.43 21.22 19.38
C ALA A 146 19.48 20.53 20.27
N ALA A 147 19.30 19.24 20.58
CA ALA A 147 20.26 18.46 21.36
C ALA A 147 21.66 18.38 20.72
N ARG A 148 21.76 18.42 19.39
CA ARG A 148 23.06 18.50 18.67
C ARG A 148 23.68 19.90 18.67
N ALA A 149 22.86 20.95 18.82
CA ALA A 149 23.34 22.31 18.92
C ALA A 149 23.87 22.62 20.33
N ASP A 150 23.24 22.05 21.36
CA ASP A 150 23.63 22.21 22.77
C ASP A 150 24.81 21.32 23.20
N GLY A 151 25.15 20.29 22.41
CA GLY A 151 26.31 19.41 22.62
C GLY A 151 27.61 19.93 22.02
N ARG A 152 27.69 21.23 21.71
CA ARG A 152 28.93 21.95 21.34
C ARG A 152 29.42 22.80 22.49
#